data_AF-A0A367IZ08-F1
#
_entry.id   AF-A0A367IZ08-F1
#
_cell.length_a   1.000
_cell.length_b   1.000
_cell.length_c   1.000
_cell.angle_alpha   90.00
_cell.angle_beta   90.00
_cell.angle_gamma   90.00
#
_symmetry.space_group_name_H-M   'P 1'
#
loop_
_entity.id
_entity.type
_entity.pdbx_description
1 polymer ?
#
loop_
_entity_poly.entity_id
_entity_poly.type
_entity_poly.pdbx_seq_one_letter_code
_entity_poly.pdbx_strand_id
1 'polypeptide(L)'
;FDNEFAQFSTPEIDRMPIEGVVLNMKSMFIDNVVNFPFPTPPPKESLIKAEKLLAYLGAVDPNSKRISEFGQIMSLFPITPRFAKMLIIGQQHDCLPYVIAIVSALSVGNPFIQDYQLDDASDQEKESEDDDEEYTHLKSQAVIDKEKRKAMRRKYFGSLMKHASLDPSSDILKLLSAVAAYEYADGSNTFCEENFLRPKAMEEIRKLRRQLTNLVSANFPEIDVYMDPRMKRPSATQLKVLRQVLTAGFIDSVAIRQDVLDTGGGKGKKLKHSRHVVYRLMWSDEEAFIHPTSTLFSQEPPAMLVYSELYKGTKTWLKGVTSVETKWVAKLGQGLCSYGRPLEYPLPKFIGDKKDRKLVYVVPSFGPKGWPLPPIQVEQRREGTRWMTVSHQ
;
A
#
# COMPACT_ATOMS: atom_id res chain seq x y z
N PHE A 1 15.91 36.74 2.94
CA PHE A 1 14.50 37.13 3.08
C PHE A 1 13.83 37.35 1.72
N ASP A 2 14.13 38.44 0.99
CA ASP A 2 13.45 38.79 -0.29
C ASP A 2 13.50 37.72 -1.39
N ASN A 3 14.53 36.87 -1.40
CA ASN A 3 14.69 35.80 -2.40
C ASN A 3 14.43 34.37 -1.87
N GLU A 4 14.13 34.23 -0.57
CA GLU A 4 14.04 32.91 0.08
C GLU A 4 12.63 32.59 0.55
N PHE A 5 11.82 33.61 0.85
CA PHE A 5 10.48 33.44 1.38
C PHE A 5 9.46 33.90 0.34
N ALA A 6 8.54 33.00 -0.02
CA ALA A 6 7.35 33.40 -0.76
C ALA A 6 6.53 34.36 0.10
N GLN A 7 5.91 35.36 -0.53
CA GLN A 7 5.07 36.34 0.17
C GLN A 7 3.90 35.70 0.93
N PHE A 8 3.38 34.59 0.41
CA PHE A 8 2.36 33.77 1.06
C PHE A 8 2.76 32.29 1.04
N SER A 9 2.33 31.55 2.05
CA SER A 9 2.51 30.10 2.09
C SER A 9 1.63 29.43 1.03
N THR A 10 2.14 28.38 0.40
CA THR A 10 1.37 27.60 -0.56
C THR A 10 0.20 26.90 0.14
N PRO A 11 -1.03 27.02 -0.39
CA PRO A 11 -2.20 26.36 0.16
C PRO A 11 -2.01 24.84 0.29
N GLU A 12 -2.63 24.24 1.30
CA GLU A 12 -2.56 22.78 1.50
C GLU A 12 -3.21 21.99 0.38
N ILE A 13 -4.27 22.53 -0.23
CA ILE A 13 -4.98 21.92 -1.37
C ILE A 13 -4.09 21.70 -2.60
N ASP A 14 -3.00 22.47 -2.72
CA ASP A 14 -2.00 22.33 -3.78
C ASP A 14 -0.85 21.39 -3.39
N ARG A 15 -0.70 21.09 -2.10
CA ARG A 15 0.40 20.28 -1.55
C ARG A 15 0.01 18.84 -1.23
N MET A 16 -1.28 18.57 -1.08
CA MET A 16 -1.79 17.24 -0.71
C MET A 16 -2.67 16.61 -1.78
N PRO A 17 -2.70 15.27 -1.87
CA PRO A 17 -3.68 14.57 -2.69
C PRO A 17 -5.12 14.91 -2.24
N ILE A 18 -5.97 15.32 -3.20
CA ILE A 18 -7.30 15.87 -2.92
C ILE A 18 -8.44 14.84 -3.02
N GLU A 19 -8.14 13.56 -3.25
CA GLU A 19 -9.16 12.51 -3.39
C GLU A 19 -10.11 12.39 -2.19
N GLY A 20 -9.64 12.63 -0.97
CA GLY A 20 -10.49 12.66 0.22
C GLY A 20 -11.48 13.83 0.20
N VAL A 21 -11.03 15.01 -0.22
CA VAL A 21 -11.88 16.20 -0.38
C VAL A 21 -12.92 15.96 -1.47
N VAL A 22 -12.50 15.41 -2.62
CA VAL A 22 -13.40 15.08 -3.73
C VAL A 22 -14.44 14.05 -3.31
N LEU A 23 -14.06 13.02 -2.54
CA LEU A 23 -15.01 12.04 -2.02
C LEU A 23 -16.07 12.69 -1.11
N ASN A 24 -15.64 13.55 -0.19
CA ASN A 24 -16.54 14.26 0.72
C ASN A 24 -17.50 15.22 -0.02
N MET A 25 -17.02 15.90 -1.07
CA MET A 25 -17.88 16.73 -1.91
C MET A 25 -18.92 15.89 -2.66
N LYS A 26 -18.51 14.74 -3.20
CA LYS A 26 -19.42 13.81 -3.89
C LYS A 26 -20.44 13.20 -2.93
N SER A 27 -20.09 12.93 -1.66
CA SER A 27 -21.05 12.47 -0.65
C SER A 27 -22.07 13.54 -0.26
N MET A 28 -21.75 14.82 -0.47
CA MET A 28 -22.69 15.95 -0.36
C MET A 28 -23.48 16.23 -1.65
N PHE A 29 -23.47 15.29 -2.61
CA PHE A 29 -24.16 15.39 -3.90
C PHE A 29 -23.67 16.54 -4.80
N ILE A 30 -22.41 16.96 -4.63
CA ILE A 30 -21.76 17.92 -5.54
C ILE A 30 -21.15 17.14 -6.70
N ASP A 31 -21.93 16.98 -7.78
CA ASP A 31 -21.50 16.21 -8.96
C ASP A 31 -20.38 16.89 -9.73
N ASN A 32 -20.45 18.20 -9.95
CA ASN A 32 -19.45 18.94 -10.73
C ASN A 32 -18.45 19.67 -9.82
N VAL A 33 -17.40 18.94 -9.43
CA VAL A 33 -16.33 19.44 -8.56
C VAL A 33 -15.51 20.54 -9.22
N VAL A 34 -15.41 20.56 -10.56
CA VAL A 34 -14.62 21.56 -11.30
C VAL A 34 -15.22 22.97 -11.19
N ASN A 35 -16.55 23.07 -11.06
CA ASN A 35 -17.25 24.35 -10.94
C ASN A 35 -17.42 24.80 -9.48
N PHE A 36 -16.88 24.06 -8.52
CA PHE A 36 -17.01 24.42 -7.11
C PHE A 36 -16.19 25.70 -6.80
N PRO A 37 -16.76 26.67 -6.06
CA PRO A 37 -16.11 27.95 -5.78
C PRO A 37 -15.06 27.81 -4.67
N PHE A 38 -13.90 27.22 -5.00
CA PHE A 38 -12.78 27.13 -4.08
C PHE A 38 -12.14 28.52 -3.83
N PRO A 39 -11.71 28.83 -2.59
CA PRO A 39 -10.90 30.03 -2.33
C PRO A 39 -9.62 30.07 -3.15
N THR A 40 -8.97 28.91 -3.33
CA THR A 40 -7.90 28.71 -4.30
C THR A 40 -8.20 27.40 -5.03
N PRO A 41 -8.55 27.45 -6.33
CA PRO A 41 -8.94 26.25 -7.06
C PRO A 41 -7.74 25.34 -7.28
N PRO A 42 -7.85 24.03 -6.96
CA PRO A 42 -6.77 23.10 -7.22
C PRO A 42 -6.55 22.92 -8.73
N PRO A 43 -5.38 22.44 -9.15
CA PRO A 43 -5.12 22.12 -10.55
C PRO A 43 -6.17 21.15 -11.11
N LYS A 44 -6.68 21.44 -12.31
CA LYS A 44 -7.67 20.59 -12.99
C LYS A 44 -7.21 19.15 -13.16
N GLU A 45 -5.91 18.95 -13.39
CA GLU A 45 -5.32 17.61 -13.45
C GLU A 45 -5.45 16.82 -12.16
N SER A 46 -5.28 17.48 -11.00
CA SER A 46 -5.42 16.86 -9.68
C SER A 46 -6.87 16.42 -9.44
N LEU A 47 -7.85 17.24 -9.85
CA LEU A 47 -9.27 16.89 -9.77
C LEU A 47 -9.60 15.67 -10.64
N ILE A 48 -9.11 15.64 -11.89
CA ILE A 48 -9.31 14.51 -12.80
C ILE A 48 -8.63 13.23 -12.26
N LYS A 49 -7.42 13.35 -11.70
CA LYS A 49 -6.69 12.22 -11.09
C LYS A 49 -7.45 11.69 -9.87
N ALA A 50 -7.98 12.57 -9.03
CA ALA A 50 -8.81 12.21 -7.87
C ALA A 50 -10.09 11.48 -8.29
N GLU A 51 -10.85 12.01 -9.26
CA GLU A 51 -12.07 11.34 -9.76
C GLU A 51 -11.75 9.94 -10.33
N LYS A 52 -10.67 9.81 -11.11
CA LYS A 52 -10.23 8.51 -11.65
C LYS A 52 -9.84 7.53 -10.54
N LEU A 53 -9.10 8.00 -9.54
CA LEU A 53 -8.71 7.17 -8.40
C LEU A 53 -9.96 6.67 -7.65
N LEU A 54 -10.90 7.55 -7.34
CA LEU A 54 -12.16 7.16 -6.68
C LEU A 54 -12.96 6.15 -7.51
N ALA A 55 -12.94 6.28 -8.84
CA ALA A 55 -13.54 5.30 -9.75
C ALA A 55 -12.82 3.93 -9.68
N TYR A 56 -11.49 3.90 -9.65
CA TYR A 56 -10.72 2.65 -9.49
C TYR A 56 -10.95 2.00 -8.12
N LEU A 57 -11.18 2.82 -7.09
CA LEU A 57 -11.52 2.35 -5.76
C LEU A 57 -12.97 1.83 -5.67
N GLY A 58 -13.83 2.14 -6.64
CA GLY A 58 -15.25 1.78 -6.66
C GLY A 58 -16.14 2.74 -5.87
N ALA A 59 -15.59 3.89 -5.45
CA ALA A 59 -16.32 4.92 -4.70
C ALA A 59 -17.17 5.83 -5.59
N VAL A 60 -16.81 5.95 -6.87
CA VAL A 60 -17.52 6.76 -7.88
C VAL A 60 -17.78 5.90 -9.11
N ASP A 61 -18.97 5.99 -9.67
CA ASP A 61 -19.28 5.32 -10.94
C ASP A 61 -18.52 6.00 -12.10
N PRO A 62 -17.72 5.25 -12.89
CA PRO A 62 -16.98 5.80 -14.02
C PRO A 62 -17.84 6.54 -15.05
N ASN A 63 -19.10 6.13 -15.24
CA ASN A 63 -19.98 6.68 -16.28
C ASN A 63 -20.77 7.88 -15.77
N SER A 64 -21.50 7.70 -14.67
CA SER A 64 -22.36 8.77 -14.12
C SER A 64 -21.57 9.81 -13.31
N LYS A 65 -20.34 9.50 -12.90
CA LYS A 65 -19.49 10.32 -12.01
C LYS A 65 -20.12 10.64 -10.64
N ARG A 66 -21.18 9.90 -10.28
CA ARG A 66 -21.84 10.00 -8.98
C ARG A 66 -21.21 9.05 -7.99
N ILE A 67 -21.36 9.38 -6.71
CA ILE A 67 -20.91 8.53 -5.62
C ILE A 67 -21.71 7.21 -5.61
N SER A 68 -21.03 6.09 -5.38
CA SER A 68 -21.66 4.78 -5.18
C SER A 68 -22.04 4.60 -3.71
N GLU A 69 -22.87 3.60 -3.39
CA GLU A 69 -23.15 3.20 -2.00
C GLU A 69 -21.85 2.87 -1.25
N PHE A 70 -20.93 2.19 -1.94
CA PHE A 70 -19.60 1.88 -1.42
C PHE A 70 -18.79 3.16 -1.13
N GLY A 71 -18.89 4.18 -1.98
CA GLY A 71 -18.27 5.49 -1.76
C GLY A 71 -18.88 6.26 -0.59
N GLN A 72 -20.20 6.17 -0.40
CA GLN A 72 -20.88 6.78 0.76
C GLN A 72 -20.39 6.15 2.07
N ILE A 73 -20.23 4.83 2.09
CA ILE A 73 -19.63 4.14 3.24
C ILE A 73 -18.19 4.60 3.48
N MET A 74 -17.37 4.76 2.43
CA MET A 74 -16.00 5.27 2.59
C MET A 74 -15.96 6.68 3.20
N SER A 75 -16.91 7.54 2.87
CA SER A 75 -16.96 8.93 3.35
C SER A 75 -17.18 9.07 4.85
N LEU A 76 -17.63 7.99 5.52
CA LEU A 76 -17.80 7.95 6.98
C LEU A 76 -16.47 7.95 7.74
N PHE A 77 -15.36 7.65 7.08
CA PHE A 77 -14.04 7.55 7.72
C PHE A 77 -13.18 8.79 7.42
N PRO A 78 -12.58 9.45 8.43
CA PRO A 78 -11.73 10.62 8.25
C PRO A 78 -10.29 10.23 7.84
N ILE A 79 -10.16 9.38 6.82
CA ILE A 79 -8.88 8.88 6.30
C ILE A 79 -8.87 8.89 4.78
N THR A 80 -7.73 8.60 4.16
CA THR A 80 -7.65 8.54 2.70
C THR A 80 -8.61 7.47 2.14
N PRO A 81 -9.24 7.70 0.97
CA PRO A 81 -10.16 6.74 0.37
C PRO A 81 -9.56 5.33 0.15
N ARG A 82 -8.24 5.25 -0.06
CA ARG A 82 -7.50 3.99 -0.17
C ARG A 82 -7.62 3.16 1.11
N PHE A 83 -7.42 3.80 2.25
CA PHE A 83 -7.48 3.17 3.55
C PHE A 83 -8.91 2.88 3.98
N ALA A 84 -9.86 3.76 3.64
CA ALA A 84 -11.28 3.51 3.84
C ALA A 84 -11.72 2.23 3.09
N LYS A 85 -11.33 2.08 1.82
CA LYS A 85 -11.56 0.85 1.05
C LYS A 85 -10.97 -0.38 1.73
N MET A 86 -9.75 -0.27 2.26
CA MET A 86 -9.10 -1.38 2.96
C MET A 86 -9.88 -1.79 4.21
N LEU A 87 -10.36 -0.84 5.02
CA LEU A 87 -11.17 -1.13 6.21
C LEU A 87 -12.46 -1.87 5.86
N ILE A 88 -13.17 -1.42 4.82
CA ILE A 88 -14.46 -2.02 4.43
C ILE A 88 -14.26 -3.45 3.91
N ILE A 89 -13.26 -3.68 3.04
CA ILE A 89 -12.98 -5.03 2.51
C ILE A 89 -12.38 -5.94 3.60
N GLY A 90 -11.69 -5.36 4.58
CA GLY A 90 -11.00 -6.04 5.68
C GLY A 90 -11.89 -6.75 6.70
N GLN A 91 -13.22 -6.58 6.62
CA GLN A 91 -14.19 -7.23 7.51
C GLN A 91 -14.23 -8.77 7.35
N GLN A 92 -13.66 -9.31 6.27
CA GLN A 92 -13.64 -10.74 6.01
C GLN A 92 -12.59 -11.48 6.85
N HIS A 93 -12.88 -12.74 7.21
CA HIS A 93 -11.94 -13.66 7.87
C HIS A 93 -11.31 -13.14 9.18
N ASP A 94 -12.05 -12.34 9.94
CA ASP A 94 -11.59 -11.72 11.20
C ASP A 94 -10.26 -10.97 11.04
N CYS A 95 -10.05 -10.37 9.86
CA CYS A 95 -8.82 -9.63 9.54
C CYS A 95 -8.86 -8.16 9.97
N LEU A 96 -10.04 -7.67 10.37
CA LEU A 96 -10.30 -6.24 10.59
C LEU A 96 -9.38 -5.59 11.64
N PRO A 97 -9.07 -6.20 12.80
CA PRO A 97 -8.11 -5.63 13.75
C PRO A 97 -6.71 -5.43 13.15
N TYR A 98 -6.26 -6.36 12.30
CA TYR A 98 -4.98 -6.26 11.61
C TYR A 98 -5.00 -5.19 10.52
N VAL A 99 -6.11 -5.05 9.79
CA VAL A 99 -6.27 -3.99 8.79
C VAL A 99 -6.27 -2.62 9.46
N ILE A 100 -6.97 -2.45 10.59
CA ILE A 100 -6.94 -1.21 11.38
C ILE A 100 -5.51 -0.87 11.83
N ALA A 101 -4.76 -1.87 12.29
CA ALA A 101 -3.36 -1.69 12.67
C ALA A 101 -2.48 -1.24 11.48
N ILE A 102 -2.64 -1.88 10.31
CA ILE A 102 -1.93 -1.53 9.09
C ILE A 102 -2.28 -0.11 8.63
N VAL A 103 -3.58 0.21 8.54
CA VAL A 103 -4.07 1.52 8.11
C VAL A 103 -3.53 2.62 9.03
N SER A 104 -3.59 2.40 10.34
CA SER A 104 -3.05 3.38 11.30
C SER A 104 -1.55 3.58 11.14
N ALA A 105 -0.79 2.51 10.93
CA ALA A 105 0.65 2.60 10.66
C ALA A 105 0.96 3.32 9.35
N LEU A 106 0.19 3.08 8.29
CA LEU A 106 0.36 3.78 7.01
C LEU A 106 -0.05 5.25 7.08
N SER A 107 -1.06 5.60 7.89
CA SER A 107 -1.51 6.98 8.11
C SER A 107 -0.50 7.83 8.89
N VAL A 108 0.14 7.27 9.93
CA VAL A 108 1.19 7.99 10.68
C VAL A 108 2.50 8.04 9.90
N GLY A 109 2.77 7.00 9.11
CA GLY A 109 4.02 6.82 8.37
C GLY A 109 4.95 5.81 9.03
N ASN A 110 6.11 5.60 8.39
CA ASN A 110 7.04 4.53 8.79
C ASN A 110 7.64 4.78 10.20
N PRO A 111 7.34 3.93 11.20
CA PRO A 111 7.83 4.11 12.57
C PRO A 111 9.30 3.67 12.72
N PHE A 112 9.87 2.97 11.74
CA PHE A 112 11.27 2.52 11.79
C PHE A 112 12.22 3.72 11.61
N ILE A 113 13.24 3.77 12.47
CA ILE A 113 14.38 4.68 12.32
C ILE A 113 15.16 4.25 11.07
N GLN A 114 15.61 5.21 10.26
CA GLN A 114 16.34 4.91 9.02
C GLN A 114 17.84 4.77 9.29
N ASP A 115 18.53 3.98 8.46
CA ASP A 115 19.95 3.66 8.61
C ASP A 115 20.84 4.91 8.76
N TYR A 116 20.55 6.00 8.04
CA TYR A 116 21.34 7.23 8.12
C TYR A 116 21.21 7.95 9.47
N GLN A 117 20.07 7.81 10.16
CA GLN A 117 19.84 8.42 11.47
C GLN A 117 20.58 7.68 12.59
N LEU A 118 21.03 6.44 12.33
CA LEU A 118 21.84 5.68 13.28
C LEU A 118 23.25 6.24 13.40
N ASP A 119 23.77 6.86 12.33
CA ASP A 119 25.10 7.46 12.34
C ASP A 119 25.07 8.78 13.14
N ASP A 120 24.03 9.61 13.00
CA ASP A 120 23.85 10.89 13.72
C ASP A 120 23.72 10.70 15.25
N ALA A 121 22.99 9.68 15.71
CA ALA A 121 22.85 9.39 17.14
C ALA A 121 24.19 9.01 17.80
N SER A 122 25.09 8.37 17.05
CA SER A 122 26.41 7.99 17.55
C SER A 122 27.38 9.17 17.69
N ASP A 123 27.10 10.28 17.02
CA ASP A 123 27.90 11.50 17.10
C ASP A 123 27.35 12.46 18.18
N GLN A 124 26.06 12.38 18.53
CA GLN A 124 25.49 13.13 19.67
C GLN A 124 25.90 12.57 21.05
N GLU A 125 26.06 11.25 21.18
CA GLU A 125 26.60 10.64 22.42
C GLU A 125 28.06 11.02 22.70
N LYS A 126 28.78 11.58 21.72
CA LYS A 126 30.17 12.04 21.88
C LYS A 126 30.28 13.45 22.49
N GLU A 127 29.20 14.21 22.56
CA GLU A 127 29.22 15.57 23.10
C GLU A 127 28.92 15.63 24.61
N SER A 128 28.70 14.50 25.29
CA SER A 128 28.35 14.45 26.72
C SER A 128 29.41 13.84 27.64
N GLU A 129 30.64 13.63 27.18
CA GLU A 129 31.77 13.20 28.03
C GLU A 129 32.90 14.24 27.93
N ASP A 130 32.73 15.37 28.61
CA ASP A 130 33.87 16.10 29.19
C ASP A 130 34.34 15.28 30.41
N ASP A 131 35.49 14.63 30.29
CA ASP A 131 36.59 14.70 31.27
C ASP A 131 37.78 13.82 30.84
N ASP A 132 38.95 14.47 30.82
CA ASP A 132 40.30 13.99 31.07
C ASP A 132 41.12 13.13 30.06
N GLU A 133 42.16 13.83 29.58
CA GLU A 133 43.58 13.48 29.51
C GLU A 133 44.13 12.42 28.51
N GLU A 134 45.18 12.89 27.82
CA GLU A 134 46.34 12.16 27.27
C GLU A 134 46.26 11.56 25.84
N TYR A 135 46.82 12.31 24.90
CA TYR A 135 46.99 11.94 23.49
C TYR A 135 48.10 10.90 23.26
N THR A 136 47.75 9.61 23.18
CA THR A 136 48.53 8.60 22.43
C THR A 136 47.71 7.48 21.71
N HIS A 137 46.36 7.55 21.68
CA HIS A 137 45.50 6.44 21.20
C HIS A 137 44.61 6.71 19.96
N LEU A 138 45.05 7.59 19.06
CA LEU A 138 44.27 8.00 17.87
C LEU A 138 43.90 6.85 16.88
N LYS A 139 44.57 5.69 16.92
CA LYS A 139 44.22 4.51 16.11
C LYS A 139 43.22 3.56 16.78
N SER A 140 43.07 3.61 18.10
CA SER A 140 42.21 2.70 18.86
C SER A 140 40.75 3.14 18.78
N GLN A 141 40.48 4.44 19.00
CA GLN A 141 39.12 4.95 19.10
C GLN A 141 38.34 4.83 17.80
N ALA A 142 38.96 5.15 16.66
CA ALA A 142 38.33 5.02 15.34
C ALA A 142 37.99 3.55 14.99
N VAL A 143 38.79 2.60 15.47
CA VAL A 143 38.53 1.16 15.27
C VAL A 143 37.41 0.70 16.19
N ILE A 144 37.40 1.13 17.45
CA ILE A 144 36.34 0.86 18.43
C ILE A 144 35.01 1.42 17.94
N ASP A 145 34.98 2.67 17.47
CA ASP A 145 33.78 3.31 16.91
C ASP A 145 33.27 2.56 15.69
N LYS A 146 34.16 2.11 14.81
CA LYS A 146 33.80 1.30 13.64
C LYS A 146 33.21 -0.05 14.05
N GLU A 147 33.74 -0.69 15.10
CA GLU A 147 33.21 -1.94 15.63
C GLU A 147 31.86 -1.74 16.33
N LYS A 148 31.70 -0.68 17.13
CA LYS A 148 30.43 -0.26 17.73
C LYS A 148 29.36 -0.03 16.65
N ARG A 149 29.68 0.75 15.61
CA ARG A 149 28.80 0.98 14.45
C ARG A 149 28.40 -0.32 13.76
N LYS A 150 29.35 -1.25 13.57
CA LYS A 150 29.07 -2.57 12.96
C LYS A 150 28.17 -3.42 13.86
N ALA A 151 28.36 -3.40 15.17
CA ALA A 151 27.52 -4.10 16.14
C ALA A 151 26.10 -3.52 16.18
N MET A 152 25.96 -2.19 16.18
CA MET A 152 24.67 -1.51 16.12
C MET A 152 23.91 -1.83 14.84
N ARG A 153 24.57 -1.78 13.67
CA ARG A 153 23.94 -2.18 12.39
C ARG A 153 23.51 -3.65 12.40
N ARG A 154 24.28 -4.55 13.00
CA ARG A 154 23.88 -5.96 13.16
C ARG A 154 22.62 -6.10 14.01
N LYS A 155 22.53 -5.38 15.14
CA LYS A 155 21.32 -5.35 15.99
C LYS A 155 20.12 -4.78 15.24
N TYR A 156 20.30 -3.67 14.52
CA TYR A 156 19.28 -3.04 13.69
C TYR A 156 18.73 -3.96 12.62
N PHE A 157 19.58 -4.55 11.78
CA PHE A 157 19.13 -5.51 10.76
C PHE A 157 18.53 -6.77 11.40
N GLY A 158 19.04 -7.20 12.56
CA GLY A 158 18.45 -8.28 13.34
C GLY A 158 17.01 -7.99 13.78
N SER A 159 16.75 -6.79 14.33
CA SER A 159 15.40 -6.32 14.67
C SER A 159 14.50 -6.28 13.44
N LEU A 160 14.97 -5.69 12.34
CA LEU A 160 14.19 -5.56 11.11
C LEU A 160 13.78 -6.92 10.53
N MET A 161 14.69 -7.91 10.58
CA MET A 161 14.43 -9.28 10.11
C MET A 161 13.46 -10.03 11.02
N LYS A 162 13.46 -9.77 12.34
CA LYS A 162 12.44 -10.32 13.25
C LYS A 162 11.04 -9.87 12.81
N HIS A 163 10.85 -8.58 12.55
CA HIS A 163 9.56 -8.05 12.10
C HIS A 163 9.20 -8.47 10.66
N ALA A 164 10.19 -8.65 9.79
CA ALA A 164 9.98 -9.18 8.44
C ALA A 164 9.63 -10.68 8.40
N SER A 165 9.88 -11.41 9.49
CA SER A 165 9.62 -12.86 9.56
C SER A 165 8.14 -13.24 9.51
N LEU A 166 7.23 -12.28 9.75
CA LEU A 166 5.79 -12.50 9.66
C LEU A 166 5.37 -12.86 8.23
N ASP A 167 5.76 -12.03 7.27
CA ASP A 167 5.60 -12.28 5.84
C ASP A 167 6.76 -11.62 5.08
N PRO A 168 7.73 -12.41 4.57
CA PRO A 168 8.85 -11.90 3.79
C PRO A 168 8.41 -11.20 2.49
N SER A 169 7.16 -11.39 2.07
CA SER A 169 6.64 -10.89 0.80
C SER A 169 5.99 -9.50 0.84
N SER A 170 5.98 -8.83 2.01
CA SER A 170 5.37 -7.50 2.16
C SER A 170 6.08 -6.62 3.20
N ASP A 171 6.47 -5.41 2.78
CA ASP A 171 6.99 -4.38 3.67
C ASP A 171 5.91 -3.81 4.61
N ILE A 172 4.65 -3.84 4.18
CA ILE A 172 3.53 -3.32 4.96
C ILE A 172 3.19 -4.28 6.10
N LEU A 173 3.32 -5.59 5.89
CA LEU A 173 3.13 -6.58 6.95
C LEU A 173 4.26 -6.57 7.99
N LYS A 174 5.45 -6.07 7.64
CA LYS A 174 6.49 -5.73 8.63
C LYS A 174 6.00 -4.65 9.61
N LEU A 175 5.24 -3.65 9.14
CA LEU A 175 4.63 -2.64 10.02
C LEU A 175 3.62 -3.28 10.97
N LEU A 176 2.79 -4.20 10.46
CA LEU A 176 1.85 -4.95 11.30
C LEU A 176 2.57 -5.73 12.42
N SER A 177 3.67 -6.40 12.09
CA SER A 177 4.48 -7.12 13.08
C SER A 177 5.01 -6.18 14.17
N ALA A 178 5.50 -5.00 13.79
CA ALA A 178 6.00 -4.02 14.75
C ALA A 178 4.89 -3.49 15.68
N VAL A 179 3.71 -3.19 15.12
CA VAL A 179 2.56 -2.73 15.91
C VAL A 179 2.05 -3.83 16.85
N ALA A 180 1.96 -5.07 16.39
CA ALA A 180 1.54 -6.20 17.22
C ALA A 180 2.52 -6.46 18.36
N ALA A 181 3.83 -6.42 18.08
CA ALA A 181 4.85 -6.61 19.10
C ALA A 181 4.89 -5.45 20.12
N TYR A 182 4.64 -4.21 19.68
CA TYR A 182 4.56 -3.05 20.57
C TYR A 182 3.36 -3.12 21.53
N GLU A 183 2.18 -3.54 21.06
CA GLU A 183 1.04 -3.77 21.96
C GLU A 183 1.30 -4.92 22.93
N TYR A 184 1.97 -5.98 22.47
CA TYR A 184 2.35 -7.09 23.36
C TYR A 184 3.29 -6.65 24.48
N ALA A 185 4.14 -5.65 24.22
CA ALA A 185 5.01 -4.99 25.20
C ALA A 185 4.31 -3.85 25.97
N ASP A 186 2.98 -3.77 25.91
CA ASP A 186 2.11 -2.76 26.52
C ASP A 186 2.50 -1.30 26.25
N GLY A 187 3.11 -1.06 25.09
CA GLY A 187 3.51 0.27 24.67
C GLY A 187 4.79 0.81 25.34
N SER A 188 5.67 -0.07 25.85
CA SER A 188 6.92 0.35 26.48
C SER A 188 7.84 1.13 25.53
N ASN A 189 8.41 2.24 26.04
CA ASN A 189 9.44 3.00 25.32
C ASN A 189 10.75 2.20 25.17
N THR A 190 11.07 1.35 26.14
CA THR A 190 12.26 0.47 26.07
C THR A 190 12.17 -0.48 24.89
N PHE A 191 10.97 -0.99 24.59
CA PHE A 191 10.74 -1.83 23.41
C PHE A 191 11.03 -1.06 22.12
N CYS A 192 10.63 0.22 22.04
CA CYS A 192 10.88 1.06 20.87
C CYS A 192 12.38 1.25 20.63
N GLU A 193 13.15 1.52 21.69
CA GLU A 193 14.61 1.69 21.60
C GLU A 193 15.31 0.40 21.16
N GLU A 194 14.99 -0.74 21.78
CA GLU A 194 15.56 -2.04 21.42
C GLU A 194 15.25 -2.47 19.98
N ASN A 195 14.09 -2.06 19.45
CA ASN A 195 13.64 -2.41 18.10
C ASN A 195 13.91 -1.33 17.05
N PHE A 196 14.55 -0.22 17.41
CA PHE A 196 14.82 0.92 16.52
C PHE A 196 13.54 1.53 15.92
N LEU A 197 12.52 1.69 16.76
CA LEU A 197 11.24 2.33 16.44
C LEU A 197 11.17 3.72 17.06
N ARG A 198 10.40 4.61 16.43
CA ARG A 198 10.14 5.96 16.94
C ARG A 198 9.01 5.93 17.99
N PRO A 199 9.26 6.26 19.26
CA PRO A 199 8.25 6.16 20.32
C PRO A 199 7.00 6.99 20.04
N LYS A 200 7.18 8.26 19.63
CA LYS A 200 6.08 9.18 19.30
C LYS A 200 5.20 8.64 18.16
N ALA A 201 5.82 8.05 17.12
CA ALA A 201 5.06 7.47 16.01
C ALA A 201 4.22 6.27 16.47
N MET A 202 4.77 5.41 17.32
CA MET A 202 4.05 4.24 17.85
C MET A 202 2.88 4.63 18.76
N GLU A 203 3.05 5.69 19.58
CA GLU A 203 1.97 6.22 20.40
C GLU A 203 0.82 6.79 19.54
N GLU A 204 1.14 7.56 18.50
CA GLU A 204 0.14 8.08 17.55
C GLU A 204 -0.56 6.95 16.79
N ILE A 205 0.16 5.89 16.40
CA ILE A 205 -0.44 4.69 15.80
C ILE A 205 -1.44 4.06 16.79
N ARG A 206 -1.09 3.92 18.06
CA ARG A 206 -2.00 3.37 19.09
C ARG A 206 -3.26 4.23 19.26
N LYS A 207 -3.12 5.56 19.24
CA LYS A 207 -4.25 6.51 19.30
C LYS A 207 -5.16 6.39 18.06
N LEU A 208 -4.59 6.40 16.86
CA LEU A 208 -5.36 6.25 15.62
C LEU A 208 -6.10 4.91 15.56
N ARG A 209 -5.47 3.82 16.00
CA ARG A 209 -6.12 2.51 16.06
C ARG A 209 -7.36 2.53 16.94
N ARG A 210 -7.28 3.19 18.11
CA ARG A 210 -8.42 3.36 19.01
C ARG A 210 -9.53 4.16 18.34
N GLN A 211 -9.19 5.27 17.70
CA GLN A 211 -10.16 6.11 16.99
C GLN A 211 -10.87 5.34 15.86
N LEU A 212 -10.11 4.64 15.02
CA LEU A 212 -10.67 3.85 13.92
C LEU A 212 -11.54 2.69 14.43
N THR A 213 -11.13 2.01 15.50
CA THR A 213 -11.94 0.94 16.11
C THR A 213 -13.26 1.47 16.63
N ASN A 214 -13.23 2.63 17.30
CA ASN A 214 -14.44 3.29 17.80
C ASN A 214 -15.36 3.74 16.66
N LEU A 215 -14.80 4.28 15.56
CA LEU A 215 -15.57 4.68 14.39
C LEU A 215 -16.23 3.49 13.69
N VAL A 216 -15.51 2.38 13.53
CA VAL A 216 -16.08 1.16 12.97
C VAL A 216 -17.22 0.65 13.85
N SER A 217 -17.01 0.59 15.17
CA SER A 217 -18.03 0.13 16.11
C SER A 217 -19.27 1.03 16.14
N ALA A 218 -19.08 2.34 16.01
CA ALA A 218 -20.18 3.32 16.00
C ALA A 218 -20.99 3.28 14.71
N ASN A 219 -20.34 3.14 13.55
CA ASN A 219 -21.00 3.12 12.25
C ASN A 219 -21.55 1.74 11.87
N PHE A 220 -20.99 0.66 12.42
CA PHE A 220 -21.38 -0.72 12.11
C PHE A 220 -21.54 -1.56 13.39
N PRO A 221 -22.65 -1.42 14.12
CA PRO A 221 -22.88 -2.12 15.39
C PRO A 221 -22.92 -3.65 15.28
N GLU A 222 -23.17 -4.18 14.09
CA GLU A 222 -23.19 -5.62 13.81
C GLU A 222 -21.78 -6.24 13.82
N ILE A 223 -20.72 -5.42 13.73
CA ILE A 223 -19.35 -5.89 13.67
C ILE A 223 -18.74 -5.80 15.07
N ASP A 224 -18.48 -6.95 15.68
CA ASP A 224 -17.74 -7.02 16.93
C ASP A 224 -16.24 -6.76 16.69
N VAL A 225 -15.83 -5.50 16.88
CA VAL A 225 -14.43 -5.08 16.80
C VAL A 225 -14.04 -4.41 18.09
N TYR A 226 -13.02 -4.95 18.74
CA TYR A 226 -12.42 -4.32 19.90
C TYR A 226 -10.90 -4.25 19.72
N MET A 227 -10.30 -3.34 20.49
CA MET A 227 -8.85 -3.20 20.55
C MET A 227 -8.30 -4.34 21.43
N ASP A 228 -7.94 -5.46 20.82
CA ASP A 228 -7.28 -6.57 21.52
C ASP A 228 -5.89 -6.10 22.02
N PRO A 229 -5.65 -6.05 23.36
CA PRO A 229 -4.36 -5.71 23.93
C PRO A 229 -3.25 -6.69 23.53
N ARG A 230 -3.62 -7.92 23.14
CA ARG A 230 -2.67 -8.96 22.71
C ARG A 230 -3.10 -9.51 21.35
N MET A 231 -2.97 -8.67 20.32
CA MET A 231 -3.20 -9.08 18.94
C MET A 231 -2.45 -10.39 18.63
N LYS A 232 -3.23 -11.43 18.36
CA LYS A 232 -2.68 -12.75 17.99
C LYS A 232 -1.92 -12.67 16.67
N ARG A 233 -1.01 -13.61 16.45
CA ARG A 233 -0.33 -13.71 15.17
C ARG A 233 -1.34 -14.11 14.08
N PRO A 234 -1.41 -13.39 12.94
CA PRO A 234 -2.27 -13.78 11.83
C PRO A 234 -1.92 -15.17 11.27
N SER A 235 -2.95 -15.94 10.90
CA SER A 235 -2.77 -17.21 10.20
C SER A 235 -2.31 -17.02 8.75
N ALA A 236 -1.79 -18.07 8.11
CA ALA A 236 -1.36 -18.02 6.70
C ALA A 236 -2.50 -17.58 5.74
N THR A 237 -3.73 -18.00 6.02
CA THR A 237 -4.92 -17.58 5.27
C THR A 237 -5.19 -16.09 5.47
N GLN A 238 -5.14 -15.61 6.70
CA GLN A 238 -5.31 -14.18 7.00
C GLN A 238 -4.22 -13.33 6.35
N LEU A 239 -2.94 -13.76 6.37
CA LEU A 239 -1.87 -13.05 5.66
C LEU A 239 -2.11 -12.95 4.15
N LYS A 240 -2.69 -13.99 3.53
CA LYS A 240 -3.09 -13.94 2.11
C LYS A 240 -4.24 -12.94 1.88
N VAL A 241 -5.26 -12.94 2.74
CA VAL A 241 -6.37 -11.97 2.69
C VAL A 241 -5.87 -10.54 2.89
N LEU A 242 -4.98 -10.30 3.86
CA LEU A 242 -4.39 -8.98 4.10
C LEU A 242 -3.63 -8.46 2.87
N ARG A 243 -2.89 -9.30 2.16
CA ARG A 243 -2.25 -8.91 0.88
C ARG A 243 -3.26 -8.60 -0.22
N GLN A 244 -4.40 -9.30 -0.26
CA GLN A 244 -5.49 -8.97 -1.17
C GLN A 244 -6.14 -7.63 -0.82
N VAL A 245 -6.38 -7.35 0.46
CA VAL A 245 -6.90 -6.06 0.94
C VAL A 245 -5.95 -4.92 0.58
N LEU A 246 -4.64 -5.10 0.79
CA LEU A 246 -3.61 -4.15 0.37
C LEU A 246 -3.62 -3.92 -1.14
N THR A 247 -3.75 -4.98 -1.92
CA THR A 247 -3.85 -4.90 -3.39
C THR A 247 -5.09 -4.11 -3.82
N ALA A 248 -6.22 -4.27 -3.12
CA ALA A 248 -7.45 -3.55 -3.43
C ALA A 248 -7.36 -2.04 -3.15
N GLY A 249 -6.62 -1.63 -2.11
CA GLY A 249 -6.38 -0.22 -1.76
C GLY A 249 -5.36 0.47 -2.67
N PHE A 250 -4.38 -0.28 -3.19
CA PHE A 250 -3.31 0.20 -4.08
C PHE A 250 -3.43 -0.33 -5.52
N ILE A 251 -4.65 -0.56 -5.99
CA ILE A 251 -4.91 -1.25 -7.26
C ILE A 251 -4.41 -0.48 -8.50
N ASP A 252 -4.31 0.84 -8.41
CA ASP A 252 -3.73 1.72 -9.41
C ASP A 252 -2.19 1.84 -9.28
N SER A 253 -1.60 1.43 -8.16
CA SER A 253 -0.16 1.49 -7.89
C SER A 253 0.47 0.11 -8.01
N VAL A 254 0.29 -0.51 -9.18
CA VAL A 254 0.83 -1.83 -9.53
C VAL A 254 2.06 -1.67 -10.41
N ALA A 255 3.08 -2.49 -10.15
CA ALA A 255 4.24 -2.64 -11.01
C ALA A 255 4.44 -4.10 -11.40
N ILE A 256 4.87 -4.31 -12.64
CA ILE A 256 5.15 -5.64 -13.20
C ILE A 256 6.60 -5.72 -13.62
N ARG A 257 7.22 -6.89 -13.41
CA ARG A 257 8.61 -7.14 -13.78
C ARG A 257 8.75 -7.13 -15.30
N GLN A 258 9.79 -6.47 -15.82
CA GLN A 258 9.94 -6.29 -17.27
C GLN A 258 10.05 -7.61 -18.04
N ASP A 259 10.81 -8.57 -17.54
CA ASP A 259 10.97 -9.89 -18.17
C ASP A 259 9.66 -10.70 -18.21
N VAL A 260 8.73 -10.46 -17.28
CA VAL A 260 7.40 -11.06 -17.29
C VAL A 260 6.56 -10.46 -18.42
N LEU A 261 6.66 -9.14 -18.64
CA LEU A 261 6.02 -8.47 -19.77
C LEU A 261 6.58 -8.96 -21.11
N ASP A 262 7.90 -9.09 -21.23
CA ASP A 262 8.56 -9.53 -22.46
C ASP A 262 8.12 -10.93 -22.89
N THR A 263 7.69 -11.76 -21.93
CA THR A 263 7.13 -13.11 -22.18
C THR A 263 5.62 -13.14 -22.38
N GLY A 264 4.95 -11.98 -22.47
CA GLY A 264 3.50 -11.90 -22.62
C GLY A 264 2.73 -12.35 -21.37
N GLY A 265 3.28 -12.14 -20.17
CA GLY A 265 2.65 -12.55 -18.91
C GLY A 265 3.02 -13.98 -18.44
N GLY A 266 4.11 -14.53 -19.00
CA GLY A 266 4.67 -15.83 -18.62
C GLY A 266 5.41 -15.80 -17.27
N LYS A 267 6.16 -16.87 -16.96
CA LYS A 267 6.86 -17.01 -15.66
C LYS A 267 8.18 -16.23 -15.56
N GLY A 268 8.55 -15.43 -16.57
CA GLY A 268 9.80 -14.66 -16.59
C GLY A 268 11.07 -15.51 -16.32
N LYS A 269 12.19 -14.85 -16.04
CA LYS A 269 13.43 -15.49 -15.59
C LYS A 269 13.38 -15.76 -14.08
N LYS A 270 13.98 -16.86 -13.64
CA LYS A 270 14.20 -17.12 -12.20
C LYS A 270 15.38 -16.31 -11.71
N LEU A 271 15.15 -15.44 -10.73
CA LEU A 271 16.15 -14.51 -10.20
C LEU A 271 16.30 -14.75 -8.70
N LYS A 272 17.55 -14.75 -8.19
CA LYS A 272 17.81 -15.01 -6.76
C LYS A 272 17.49 -13.82 -5.86
N HIS A 273 17.63 -12.60 -6.38
CA HIS A 273 17.41 -11.36 -5.62
C HIS A 273 16.81 -10.25 -6.50
N SER A 274 16.11 -9.31 -5.88
CA SER A 274 15.48 -8.17 -6.55
C SER A 274 16.44 -7.02 -6.93
N ARG A 275 17.75 -7.16 -6.65
CA ARG A 275 18.74 -6.12 -6.99
C ARG A 275 18.85 -5.91 -8.49
N HIS A 276 18.76 -4.65 -8.92
CA HIS A 276 18.82 -4.23 -10.33
C HIS A 276 17.72 -4.83 -11.22
N VAL A 277 16.64 -5.34 -10.63
CA VAL A 277 15.51 -5.87 -11.38
C VAL A 277 14.57 -4.72 -11.74
N VAL A 278 14.32 -4.58 -13.05
CA VAL A 278 13.49 -3.50 -13.60
C VAL A 278 12.02 -3.87 -13.48
N TYR A 279 11.25 -2.96 -12.90
CA TYR A 279 9.80 -2.96 -12.90
C TYR A 279 9.26 -1.84 -13.78
N ARG A 280 8.17 -2.14 -14.49
CA ARG A 280 7.40 -1.17 -15.29
C ARG A 280 6.19 -0.72 -14.51
N LEU A 281 5.94 0.60 -14.53
CA LEU A 281 4.83 1.24 -13.86
C LEU A 281 3.59 1.29 -14.75
N MET A 282 2.41 1.28 -14.11
CA MET A 282 1.13 1.32 -14.82
C MET A 282 0.95 2.62 -15.61
N TRP A 283 1.24 3.75 -14.97
CA TRP A 283 0.96 5.09 -15.50
C TRP A 283 2.15 5.79 -16.15
N SER A 284 3.35 5.20 -16.06
CA SER A 284 4.59 5.82 -16.56
C SER A 284 5.47 4.78 -17.24
N ASP A 285 6.18 5.19 -18.30
CA ASP A 285 7.16 4.37 -19.01
C ASP A 285 8.53 4.29 -18.31
N GLU A 286 8.70 5.06 -17.23
CA GLU A 286 9.88 5.02 -16.38
C GLU A 286 10.15 3.61 -15.82
N GLU A 287 11.44 3.32 -15.69
CA GLU A 287 11.94 2.13 -15.02
C GLU A 287 12.01 2.38 -13.51
N ALA A 288 11.46 1.44 -12.74
CA ALA A 288 11.46 1.51 -11.30
C ALA A 288 12.14 0.28 -10.68
N PHE A 289 12.73 0.47 -9.50
CA PHE A 289 13.45 -0.56 -8.76
C PHE A 289 12.92 -0.68 -7.33
N ILE A 290 12.95 -1.88 -6.76
CA ILE A 290 12.62 -2.06 -5.33
C ILE A 290 13.66 -1.32 -4.48
N HIS A 291 13.19 -0.50 -3.54
CA HIS A 291 14.08 0.30 -2.69
C HIS A 291 14.95 -0.60 -1.77
N PRO A 292 16.21 -0.25 -1.49
CA PRO A 292 17.12 -1.08 -0.67
C PRO A 292 16.64 -1.38 0.75
N THR A 293 15.78 -0.51 1.32
CA THR A 293 15.19 -0.70 2.66
C THR A 293 14.01 -1.69 2.67
N SER A 294 13.58 -2.16 1.50
CA SER A 294 12.53 -3.17 1.37
C SER A 294 13.04 -4.55 1.79
N THR A 295 12.18 -5.31 2.45
CA THR A 295 12.39 -6.73 2.78
C THR A 295 12.59 -7.59 1.54
N LEU A 296 11.97 -7.20 0.41
CA LEU A 296 12.04 -7.90 -0.86
C LEU A 296 13.33 -7.62 -1.64
N PHE A 297 14.14 -6.63 -1.25
CA PHE A 297 15.35 -6.23 -1.98
C PHE A 297 16.38 -7.38 -2.13
N SER A 298 16.51 -8.19 -1.07
CA SER A 298 17.41 -9.34 -1.01
C SER A 298 16.72 -10.69 -1.31
N GLN A 299 15.42 -10.68 -1.63
CA GLN A 299 14.63 -11.89 -1.89
C GLN A 299 14.30 -12.06 -3.37
N GLU A 300 13.73 -13.20 -3.74
CA GLU A 300 13.25 -13.46 -5.10
C GLU A 300 12.22 -12.38 -5.50
N PRO A 301 12.44 -11.68 -6.63
CA PRO A 301 11.56 -10.59 -7.06
C PRO A 301 10.21 -11.12 -7.51
N PRO A 302 9.09 -10.63 -6.94
CA PRO A 302 7.77 -11.05 -7.37
C PRO A 302 7.50 -10.61 -8.82
N ALA A 303 6.74 -11.41 -9.56
CA ALA A 303 6.36 -11.10 -10.94
C ALA A 303 5.55 -9.80 -11.04
N MET A 304 4.67 -9.56 -10.06
CA MET A 304 3.86 -8.38 -9.92
C MET A 304 3.79 -7.98 -8.44
N LEU A 305 3.76 -6.67 -8.20
CA LEU A 305 3.72 -6.10 -6.86
C LEU A 305 2.87 -4.84 -6.84
N VAL A 306 2.43 -4.46 -5.64
CA VAL A 306 1.89 -3.12 -5.36
C VAL A 306 2.87 -2.34 -4.52
N TYR A 307 2.88 -1.02 -4.68
CA TYR A 307 3.70 -0.11 -3.91
C TYR A 307 2.85 1.01 -3.30
N SER A 308 3.24 1.52 -2.14
CA SER A 308 2.54 2.63 -1.49
C SER A 308 3.04 3.99 -1.99
N GLU A 309 4.33 4.09 -2.27
CA GLU A 309 5.00 5.35 -2.62
C GLU A 309 6.06 5.16 -3.69
N LEU A 310 6.23 6.19 -4.52
CA LEU A 310 7.27 6.29 -5.53
C LEU A 310 8.27 7.37 -5.11
N TYR A 311 9.53 7.00 -4.94
CA TYR A 311 10.61 7.93 -4.60
C TYR A 311 11.49 8.17 -5.82
N LYS A 312 11.46 9.39 -6.36
CA LYS A 312 12.29 9.79 -7.50
C LYS A 312 13.58 10.43 -7.00
N GLY A 313 14.70 9.73 -7.16
CA GLY A 313 16.05 10.26 -6.96
C GLY A 313 16.85 10.16 -8.26
N THR A 314 18.08 9.64 -8.18
CA THR A 314 18.88 9.26 -9.37
C THR A 314 18.23 8.13 -10.17
N LYS A 315 17.48 7.28 -9.47
CA LYS A 315 16.61 6.24 -10.03
C LYS A 315 15.24 6.37 -9.39
N THR A 316 14.23 5.83 -10.06
CA THR A 316 12.89 5.73 -9.50
C THR A 316 12.82 4.48 -8.61
N TRP A 317 12.45 4.68 -7.34
CA TRP A 317 12.42 3.63 -6.32
C TRP A 317 11.00 3.37 -5.82
N LEU A 318 10.69 2.10 -5.59
CA LEU A 318 9.41 1.62 -5.07
C LEU A 318 9.53 1.39 -3.57
N LYS A 319 8.67 2.03 -2.79
CA LYS A 319 8.58 1.88 -1.32
C LYS A 319 7.23 1.30 -0.90
N GLY A 320 7.22 0.64 0.26
CA GLY A 320 6.03 -0.04 0.79
C GLY A 320 5.55 -1.17 -0.12
N VAL A 321 6.48 -2.01 -0.56
CA VAL A 321 6.21 -3.01 -1.59
C VAL A 321 5.51 -4.22 -0.98
N THR A 322 4.48 -4.73 -1.67
CA THR A 322 3.81 -5.98 -1.35
C THR A 322 3.69 -6.86 -2.59
N SER A 323 4.11 -8.12 -2.49
CA SER A 323 3.98 -9.12 -3.55
C SER A 323 2.52 -9.49 -3.80
N VAL A 324 2.13 -9.58 -5.07
CA VAL A 324 0.75 -9.83 -5.49
C VAL A 324 0.69 -10.96 -6.50
N GLU A 325 -0.27 -11.88 -6.32
CA GLU A 325 -0.57 -12.87 -7.36
C GLU A 325 -1.35 -12.20 -8.51
N THR A 326 -0.92 -12.41 -9.75
CA THR A 326 -1.54 -11.84 -10.95
C THR A 326 -3.03 -12.19 -11.11
N LYS A 327 -3.47 -13.34 -10.56
CA LYS A 327 -4.88 -13.75 -10.54
C LYS A 327 -5.76 -12.85 -9.66
N TRP A 328 -5.22 -12.27 -8.59
CA TRP A 328 -5.98 -11.41 -7.68
C TRP A 328 -6.28 -10.07 -8.35
N VAL A 329 -5.31 -9.53 -9.10
CA VAL A 329 -5.42 -8.25 -9.79
C VAL A 329 -6.61 -8.23 -10.76
N ALA A 330 -6.84 -9.32 -11.49
CA ALA A 330 -7.97 -9.44 -12.40
C ALA A 330 -9.34 -9.39 -11.69
N LYS A 331 -9.42 -9.85 -10.44
CA LYS A 331 -10.65 -9.88 -9.64
C LYS A 331 -10.87 -8.60 -8.84
N LEU A 332 -9.80 -8.04 -8.27
CA LEU A 332 -9.83 -6.85 -7.41
C LEU A 332 -9.87 -5.55 -8.23
N GLY A 333 -9.32 -5.55 -9.44
CA GLY A 333 -9.22 -4.41 -10.34
C GLY A 333 -10.10 -4.54 -11.58
N GLN A 334 -11.33 -5.06 -11.47
CA GLN A 334 -12.21 -5.26 -12.63
C GLN A 334 -12.40 -3.99 -13.47
N GLY A 335 -12.52 -2.82 -12.82
CA GLY A 335 -12.64 -1.52 -13.52
C GLY A 335 -11.38 -1.08 -14.29
N LEU A 336 -10.22 -1.70 -14.02
CA LEU A 336 -8.96 -1.50 -14.73
C LEU A 336 -8.65 -2.65 -15.71
N CYS A 337 -9.52 -3.67 -15.78
CA CYS A 337 -9.37 -4.80 -16.70
C CYS A 337 -10.23 -4.61 -17.95
N SER A 338 -9.65 -4.93 -19.09
CA SER A 338 -10.38 -5.17 -20.34
C SER A 338 -10.30 -6.66 -20.68
N TYR A 339 -11.38 -7.21 -21.22
CA TYR A 339 -11.47 -8.64 -21.55
C TYR A 339 -11.42 -8.81 -23.07
N GLY A 340 -10.48 -9.63 -23.54
CA GLY A 340 -10.38 -10.01 -24.94
C GLY A 340 -11.46 -11.00 -25.38
N ARG A 341 -11.25 -11.61 -26.55
CA ARG A 341 -12.12 -12.70 -27.03
C ARG A 341 -11.99 -13.92 -26.12
N PRO A 342 -13.08 -14.68 -25.90
CA PRO A 342 -13.01 -15.99 -25.27
C PRO A 342 -11.96 -16.88 -25.92
N LEU A 343 -11.22 -17.63 -25.11
CA LEU A 343 -10.34 -18.68 -25.59
C LEU A 343 -11.16 -19.78 -26.26
N GLU A 344 -10.59 -20.39 -27.30
CA GLU A 344 -11.19 -21.55 -27.97
C GLU A 344 -11.26 -22.76 -27.05
N TYR A 345 -10.23 -22.92 -26.20
CA TYR A 345 -10.16 -23.96 -25.19
C TYR A 345 -9.81 -23.39 -23.80
N PRO A 346 -10.47 -23.86 -22.73
CA PRO A 346 -11.56 -24.85 -22.72
C PRO A 346 -12.86 -24.28 -23.28
N LEU A 347 -13.67 -25.16 -23.88
CA LEU A 347 -14.93 -24.79 -24.54
C LEU A 347 -15.90 -24.09 -23.57
N PRO A 348 -16.72 -23.12 -24.06
CA PRO A 348 -17.71 -22.42 -23.25
C PRO A 348 -18.71 -23.39 -22.60
N LYS A 349 -18.97 -23.24 -21.30
CA LYS A 349 -20.01 -23.99 -20.59
C LYS A 349 -21.24 -23.12 -20.39
N PHE A 350 -22.37 -23.48 -20.97
CA PHE A 350 -23.62 -22.72 -20.78
C PHE A 350 -24.23 -23.00 -19.40
N ILE A 351 -24.74 -21.96 -18.75
CA ILE A 351 -25.41 -22.04 -17.44
C ILE A 351 -26.92 -21.90 -17.66
N GLY A 352 -27.68 -22.92 -17.27
CA GLY A 352 -29.14 -22.96 -17.36
C GLY A 352 -29.68 -23.37 -18.73
N ASP A 353 -31.00 -23.57 -18.80
CA ASP A 353 -31.70 -24.06 -20.01
C ASP A 353 -31.80 -23.01 -21.12
N LYS A 354 -31.95 -21.74 -20.73
CA LYS A 354 -31.87 -20.61 -21.64
C LYS A 354 -30.38 -20.30 -21.82
N LYS A 355 -29.83 -20.58 -23.00
CA LYS A 355 -28.40 -20.38 -23.40
C LYS A 355 -27.96 -18.90 -23.42
N ASP A 356 -28.45 -18.11 -22.47
CA ASP A 356 -28.21 -16.67 -22.33
C ASP A 356 -27.05 -16.36 -21.37
N ARG A 357 -26.58 -17.37 -20.62
CA ARG A 357 -25.42 -17.28 -19.72
C ARG A 357 -24.42 -18.36 -20.08
N LYS A 358 -23.14 -18.00 -20.13
CA LYS A 358 -22.04 -18.94 -20.38
C LYS A 358 -20.80 -18.61 -19.57
N LEU A 359 -20.08 -19.63 -19.15
CA LEU A 359 -18.75 -19.56 -18.57
C LEU A 359 -17.73 -19.72 -19.68
N VAL A 360 -16.84 -18.74 -19.80
CA VAL A 360 -15.76 -18.73 -20.77
C VAL A 360 -14.45 -18.39 -20.08
N TYR A 361 -13.35 -18.83 -20.67
CA TYR A 361 -12.03 -18.37 -20.25
C TYR A 361 -11.61 -17.21 -21.14
N VAL A 362 -11.16 -16.13 -20.52
CA VAL A 362 -10.66 -14.93 -21.20
C VAL A 362 -9.29 -14.56 -20.64
N VAL A 363 -8.45 -13.97 -21.48
CA VAL A 363 -7.20 -13.34 -21.06
C VAL A 363 -7.53 -11.88 -20.74
N PRO A 364 -7.43 -11.45 -19.47
CA PRO A 364 -7.61 -10.04 -19.13
C PRO A 364 -6.36 -9.25 -19.52
N SER A 365 -6.58 -8.03 -20.00
CA SER A 365 -5.56 -7.01 -20.14
C SER A 365 -5.76 -5.95 -19.06
N PHE A 366 -4.73 -5.69 -18.26
CA PHE A 366 -4.81 -4.84 -17.08
C PHE A 366 -4.12 -3.49 -17.26
N GLY A 367 -4.79 -2.43 -16.81
CA GLY A 367 -4.31 -1.07 -16.84
C GLY A 367 -4.29 -0.45 -18.24
N PRO A 368 -3.87 0.83 -18.35
CA PRO A 368 -3.84 1.58 -19.61
C PRO A 368 -2.88 0.99 -20.64
N LYS A 369 -1.85 0.26 -20.19
CA LYS A 369 -0.86 -0.42 -21.04
C LYS A 369 -1.27 -1.83 -21.47
N GLY A 370 -2.46 -2.29 -21.05
CA GLY A 370 -3.01 -3.58 -21.47
C GLY A 370 -2.18 -4.79 -21.07
N TRP A 371 -1.57 -4.77 -19.89
CA TRP A 371 -0.68 -5.86 -19.45
C TRP A 371 -1.41 -7.20 -19.39
N PRO A 372 -0.89 -8.26 -20.05
CA PRO A 372 -1.56 -9.55 -20.10
C PRO A 372 -1.56 -10.21 -18.72
N LEU A 373 -2.75 -10.58 -18.24
CA LEU A 373 -2.93 -11.38 -17.03
C LEU A 373 -3.22 -12.85 -17.41
N PRO A 374 -2.98 -13.81 -16.49
CA PRO A 374 -3.32 -15.20 -16.74
C PRO A 374 -4.81 -15.39 -17.08
N PRO A 375 -5.16 -16.40 -17.90
CA PRO A 375 -6.56 -16.69 -18.21
C PRO A 375 -7.39 -16.92 -16.94
N ILE A 376 -8.55 -16.28 -16.89
CA ILE A 376 -9.53 -16.48 -15.82
C ILE A 376 -10.86 -16.93 -16.40
N GLN A 377 -11.60 -17.68 -15.59
CA GLN A 377 -12.98 -18.02 -15.90
C GLN A 377 -13.87 -16.83 -15.54
N VAL A 378 -14.65 -16.37 -16.51
CA VAL A 378 -15.64 -15.31 -16.33
C VAL A 378 -17.00 -15.77 -16.82
N GLU A 379 -18.03 -15.22 -16.21
CA GLU A 379 -19.38 -15.39 -16.68
C GLU A 379 -19.73 -14.29 -17.69
N GLN A 380 -20.33 -14.68 -18.82
CA GLN A 380 -20.88 -13.77 -19.80
C GLN A 380 -22.39 -13.95 -19.90
N ARG A 381 -23.11 -12.83 -19.89
CA ARG A 381 -24.54 -12.74 -20.17
C ARG A 381 -24.75 -12.13 -21.55
N ARG A 382 -25.72 -12.65 -22.28
CA ARG A 382 -26.14 -12.09 -23.56
C ARG A 382 -27.06 -10.90 -23.34
N GLU A 383 -26.67 -9.73 -23.85
CA GLU A 383 -27.52 -8.55 -23.96
C GLU A 383 -27.68 -8.22 -25.45
N GLY A 384 -28.86 -8.57 -25.99
CA GLY A 384 -29.14 -8.49 -27.43
C GLY A 384 -28.22 -9.40 -28.26
N THR A 385 -27.36 -8.79 -29.08
CA THR A 385 -26.39 -9.49 -29.95
C THR A 385 -24.99 -9.59 -29.33
N ARG A 386 -24.73 -8.90 -28.21
CA ARG A 386 -23.41 -8.85 -27.58
C ARG A 386 -23.37 -9.70 -26.31
N TRP A 387 -22.21 -10.30 -26.06
CA TRP A 387 -21.90 -10.96 -24.80
C TRP A 387 -21.18 -9.98 -23.90
N MET A 388 -21.72 -9.71 -22.72
CA MET A 388 -21.09 -8.86 -21.72
C MET A 388 -20.67 -9.70 -20.53
N THR A 389 -19.47 -9.44 -20.01
CA THR A 389 -18.98 -10.08 -18.79
C THR A 389 -19.80 -9.58 -17.62
N VAL A 390 -20.35 -10.50 -16.83
CA VAL A 390 -21.07 -10.17 -15.60
C VAL A 390 -20.03 -9.89 -14.52
N SER A 391 -19.91 -8.63 -14.10
CA SER A 391 -19.18 -8.27 -12.89
C SER A 391 -20.08 -8.53 -11.69
N HIS A 392 -19.71 -9.48 -10.83
CA HIS A 392 -20.25 -9.49 -9.47
C HIS A 392 -19.56 -8.34 -8.71
N GLN A 393 -20.29 -7.25 -8.50
CA GLN A 393 -19.87 -6.12 -7.66
C GLN A 393 -19.89 -6.52 -6.19
#